data_AF-A0A0R2PF87-F1
#
_entry.id   AF-A0A0R2PF87-F1
#
_cell.length_a   1.000
_cell.length_b   1.000
_cell.length_c   1.000
_cell.angle_alpha   90.00
_cell.angle_beta   90.00
_cell.angle_gamma   90.00
#
_symmetry.space_group_name_H-M   'P 1'
#
loop_
_entity.id
_entity.type
_entity.pdbx_description
1 polymer ?
#
loop_
_entity_poly.entity_id
_entity_poly.type
_entity_poly.pdbx_seq_one_letter_code
_entity_poly.pdbx_strand_id
1 'polypeptide(L)' 'MEISTSQSQSGEQFNGEGFVEELRNELQEIDAMEVSDHAQRFEALHQKLNQALSSIDGL' A
#
# COMPACT_ATOMS: atom_id res chain seq x y z
N MET A 1 -39.31 15.51 14.20
CA MET A 1 -38.25 14.80 14.95
C MET A 1 -37.54 13.95 13.92
N GLU A 2 -36.58 14.54 13.23
CA GLU A 2 -35.81 13.88 12.18
C GLU A 2 -34.37 14.35 12.33
N ILE A 3 -33.50 13.47 12.82
CA ILE A 3 -32.11 13.44 12.40
C ILE A 3 -31.73 11.97 12.31
N SER A 4 -31.82 11.47 11.08
CA SER A 4 -31.30 10.18 10.66
C SER A 4 -29.77 10.20 10.62
N THR A 5 -29.21 9.00 10.56
CA THR A 5 -27.86 8.65 10.10
C THR A 5 -26.69 8.98 11.03
N SER A 6 -26.46 8.08 11.98
CA SER A 6 -25.11 7.67 12.38
C SER A 6 -24.80 6.33 11.71
N GLN A 7 -24.27 6.37 10.48
CA GLN A 7 -23.55 5.23 9.93
C GLN A 7 -22.07 5.55 10.02
N SER A 8 -21.44 4.92 11.01
CA SER A 8 -20.01 4.94 11.26
C SER A 8 -19.28 4.45 10.01
N GLN A 9 -18.63 5.37 9.31
CA GLN A 9 -17.65 5.06 8.30
C GLN A 9 -16.41 4.57 9.06
N SER A 10 -16.33 3.26 9.30
CA SER A 10 -15.09 2.60 9.69
C SER A 10 -14.16 2.66 8.48
N GLY A 11 -13.50 3.81 8.32
CA GLY A 11 -12.39 3.95 7.40
C GLY A 11 -11.32 2.97 7.84
N GLU A 12 -10.97 2.04 6.96
CA GLU A 12 -9.76 1.24 7.10
C GLU A 12 -8.60 2.22 7.24
N GLN A 13 -8.17 2.41 8.49
CA GLN A 13 -7.06 3.29 8.80
C GLN A 13 -5.84 2.68 8.13
N PHE A 14 -5.30 3.36 7.13
CA PHE A 14 -4.13 2.89 6.39
C PHE A 14 -3.02 2.56 7.38
N ASN A 15 -2.68 1.27 7.48
CA ASN A 15 -1.63 0.79 8.38
C ASN A 15 -0.25 0.99 7.73
N GLY A 16 0.22 2.24 7.76
CA GLY A 16 1.46 2.63 7.10
C GLY A 16 2.70 1.90 7.59
N GLU A 17 2.78 1.56 8.88
CA GLU A 17 3.92 0.80 9.43
C GLU A 17 3.99 -0.62 8.86
N GLY A 18 2.86 -1.33 8.80
CA GLY A 18 2.81 -2.67 8.18
C GLY A 18 3.14 -2.63 6.69
N PHE A 19 2.65 -1.60 6.00
CA PHE A 19 2.95 -1.40 4.58
C PHE A 19 4.45 -1.16 4.32
N VAL A 20 5.11 -0.35 5.16
CA VAL A 20 6.55 -0.06 5.03
C VAL A 20 7.40 -1.29 5.31
N GLU A 21 7.01 -2.13 6.29
CA GLU A 21 7.70 -3.39 6.58
C GLU A 21 7.61 -4.38 5.40
N GLU A 22 6.42 -4.54 4.81
CA GLU A 22 6.22 -5.32 3.60
C GLU A 22 7.08 -4.80 2.43
N LEU A 23 7.10 -3.49 2.23
CA LEU A 23 7.87 -2.86 1.15
C LEU A 23 9.37 -3.13 1.29
N ARG A 24 9.87 -3.06 2.53
CA ARG A 24 11.28 -3.33 2.85
C ARG A 24 11.65 -4.78 2.56
N ASN A 25 10.81 -5.73 2.97
CA ASN A 25 11.05 -7.16 2.72
C ASN A 25 11.09 -7.45 1.22
N GLU A 26 10.13 -6.94 0.45
CA GLU A 26 10.08 -7.12 -1.01
C GLU A 26 11.33 -6.53 -1.70
N LEU A 27 11.79 -5.35 -1.29
CA LEU A 27 13.02 -4.75 -1.82
C LEU A 27 14.26 -5.61 -1.54
N GLN A 28 14.36 -6.21 -0.35
CA GLN A 28 15.48 -7.09 0.00
C GLN A 28 15.42 -8.41 -0.79
N GLU A 29 14.22 -8.95 -1.03
CA GLU A 29 14.05 -10.13 -1.87
C GLU A 29 14.42 -9.85 -3.33
N ILE A 30 14.00 -8.70 -3.87
CA ILE A 30 14.36 -8.26 -5.22
C ILE A 30 15.90 -8.14 -5.33
N ASP A 31 16.57 -7.50 -4.37
CA ASP A 31 18.04 -7.34 -4.36
C ASP A 31 18.79 -8.70 -4.35
N ALA A 32 18.20 -9.73 -3.74
CA ALA A 32 18.76 -11.08 -3.69
C ALA A 32 18.45 -11.95 -4.93
N MET A 33 17.58 -11.50 -5.85
CA MET A 33 17.20 -12.23 -7.07
C MET A 33 18.06 -11.85 -8.28
N GLU A 34 18.24 -12.81 -9.19
CA GLU A 34 18.92 -12.56 -10.48
C GLU A 34 18.12 -11.57 -11.36
N VAL A 35 18.84 -10.68 -12.05
CA VAL A 35 18.39 -9.45 -12.74
C VAL A 35 17.23 -9.66 -13.73
N SER A 36 16.99 -10.87 -14.21
CA SER A 36 15.95 -11.20 -15.20
C SER A 36 14.52 -11.05 -14.66
N ASP A 37 14.28 -11.22 -13.36
CA ASP A 37 12.95 -11.09 -12.72
C ASP A 37 12.71 -9.71 -12.08
N HIS A 38 13.74 -8.85 -12.04
CA HIS A 38 13.69 -7.54 -11.39
C HIS A 38 12.62 -6.64 -11.98
N ALA A 39 12.53 -6.55 -13.30
CA ALA A 39 11.64 -5.58 -13.96
C ALA A 39 10.16 -5.81 -13.62
N GLN A 40 9.72 -7.08 -13.55
CA GLN A 40 8.32 -7.41 -13.28
C GLN A 40 7.97 -7.22 -11.79
N ARG A 41 8.82 -7.69 -10.86
CA ARG A 41 8.58 -7.48 -9.41
C ARG A 41 8.69 -6.00 -9.03
N PHE A 42 9.64 -5.27 -9.60
CA PHE A 42 9.80 -3.83 -9.35
C PHE A 42 8.60 -3.02 -9.84
N GLU A 43 8.09 -3.30 -11.05
CA GLU A 43 6.89 -2.62 -11.55
C GLU A 43 5.67 -2.90 -10.66
N ALA A 44 5.45 -4.17 -10.27
CA ALA A 44 4.35 -4.53 -9.36
C ALA A 44 4.47 -3.82 -8.00
N LEU A 45 5.67 -3.74 -7.43
CA LEU A 45 5.94 -3.03 -6.20
C LEU A 45 5.69 -1.52 -6.33
N HIS A 46 6.13 -0.93 -7.45
CA HIS A 46 5.94 0.48 -7.75
C HIS A 46 4.47 0.84 -7.91
N GLN A 47 3.65 -0.03 -8.52
CA GLN A 47 2.19 0.16 -8.59
C GLN A 47 1.55 0.12 -7.20
N LYS A 48 1.95 -0.84 -6.34
CA LYS A 48 1.44 -0.96 -4.95
C LYS A 48 1.79 0.29 -4.13
N LEU A 49 2.99 0.83 -4.29
CA LEU A 49 3.43 2.09 -3.66
C LEU A 49 2.61 3.29 -4.12
N ASN A 50 2.39 3.45 -5.42
CA ASN A 50 1.59 4.56 -5.94
C ASN A 50 0.12 4.49 -5.48
N GLN A 51 -0.45 3.29 -5.37
CA GLN A 51 -1.78 3.10 -4.79
C GLN A 51 -1.83 3.55 -3.34
N ALA A 52 -0.86 3.11 -2.51
CA ALA A 52 -0.78 3.50 -1.11
C ALA A 52 -0.62 5.02 -0.95
N LEU A 53 0.25 5.65 -1.76
CA LEU A 53 0.43 7.11 -1.75
C LEU A 53 -0.83 7.86 -2.18
N SER A 54 -1.52 7.37 -3.21
CA SER A 54 -2.79 7.96 -3.69
C SER A 54 -3.93 7.81 -2.67
N SER A 55 -3.96 6.71 -1.91
CA SER A 55 -4.91 6.51 -0.82
C SER A 55 -4.68 7.45 0.36
N ILE A 56 -3.43 7.90 0.58
CA ILE A 56 -3.10 8.91 1.60
C ILE A 56 -3.39 10.33 1.09
N ASP A 57 -3.13 10.62 -0.18
CA ASP A 57 -3.37 11.96 -0.79
C ASP A 57 -4.86 12.30 -0.95
N GLY A 58 -5.74 11.27 -0.99
CA GLY A 58 -7.19 11.42 -1.04
C GLY A 58 -7.91 11.51 0.31
N LEU A 59 -7.16 11.54 1.44
CA LEU A 59 -7.64 11.69 2.82
C LEU A 59 -7.48 13.14 3.31
#